data_AF-A0A142XN37-F1
#
_entry.id   AF-A0A142XN37-F1
#
_cell.length_a   1.000
_cell.length_b   1.000
_cell.length_c   1.000
_cell.angle_alpha   90.00
_cell.angle_beta   90.00
_cell.angle_gamma   90.00
#
_symmetry.space_group_name_H-M   'P 1'
#
loop_
_entity.id
_entity.type
_entity.pdbx_description
1 polymer ?
#
loop_
_entity_poly.entity_id
_entity_poly.type
_entity_poly.pdbx_seq_one_letter_code
_entity_poly.pdbx_strand_id
1 'polypeptide(L)'
;MRSATYASLGAILFAFVSPAADPKPDAVTKDQIESDLKLVPKVFGDTRIIEAGTQPYIEFKLVNTSKTRTHKVVKPGDGSECGWRDPWVHVTAEQRGVDGSWTAMQRQSFGRCGLFDWDWAKDVVELKPGAELALSDWYSPARFEFQYPGKVRLTGHYAYRAAGGKDGKPRPDAERGLMAGVPLFEVRSEPVEFEVVRSFDVRAKVKKALKVGVEMKASEVIEITVTNTSNKQQAVGNISQNGYGVGITPHSENVTTIVFKDVPVYGALKFLAPGETVTVFGGGDFAGKVDGTWKGLKAGTVRVRVSYSLPTDSSATHVVFADTEVRVE
;
A
#
# COMPACT_ATOMS: atom_id res chain seq x y z
N MET A 1 -55.42 -56.02 66.78
CA MET A 1 -55.02 -56.30 65.38
C MET A 1 -54.60 -55.00 64.72
N ARG A 2 -53.30 -54.73 64.60
CA ARG A 2 -52.74 -53.67 63.74
C ARG A 2 -51.46 -54.23 63.13
N SER A 3 -51.51 -54.52 61.83
CA SER A 3 -50.39 -55.01 61.03
C SER A 3 -49.48 -53.84 60.66
N ALA A 4 -48.18 -53.99 60.92
CA ALA A 4 -47.14 -53.08 60.46
C ALA A 4 -46.53 -53.65 59.18
N THR A 5 -46.62 -52.89 58.09
CA THR A 5 -46.04 -53.23 56.79
C THR A 5 -44.69 -52.55 56.67
N TYR A 6 -43.62 -53.34 56.59
CA TYR A 6 -42.26 -52.86 56.30
C TYR A 6 -42.13 -52.58 54.79
N ALA A 7 -41.84 -51.33 54.41
CA ALA A 7 -41.49 -50.96 53.05
C ALA A 7 -39.99 -51.14 52.83
N SER A 8 -39.62 -52.09 51.98
CA SER A 8 -38.25 -52.34 51.55
C SER A 8 -37.81 -51.27 50.53
N LEU A 9 -36.82 -50.45 50.89
CA LEU A 9 -36.10 -49.60 49.94
C LEU A 9 -35.18 -50.47 49.06
N GLY A 10 -35.56 -50.66 47.80
CA GLY A 10 -34.67 -51.20 46.78
C GLY A 10 -33.71 -50.12 46.27
N ALA A 11 -32.42 -50.25 46.54
CA ALA A 11 -31.38 -49.41 45.95
C ALA A 11 -31.14 -49.85 44.50
N ILE A 12 -31.58 -49.05 43.54
CA ILE A 12 -31.25 -49.22 42.12
C ILE A 12 -29.88 -48.58 41.89
N LEU A 13 -28.85 -49.42 41.68
CA LEU A 13 -27.55 -48.97 41.18
C LEU A 13 -27.71 -48.55 39.70
N PHE A 14 -27.74 -47.25 39.43
CA PHE A 14 -27.49 -46.74 38.08
C PHE A 14 -25.97 -46.78 37.83
N ALA A 15 -25.53 -47.73 37.01
CA ALA A 15 -24.19 -47.67 36.43
C ALA A 15 -24.15 -46.49 35.45
N PHE A 16 -23.48 -45.40 35.83
CA PHE A 16 -23.13 -44.32 34.91
C PHE A 16 -22.15 -44.89 33.88
N VAL A 17 -22.67 -45.25 32.71
CA VAL A 17 -21.83 -45.48 31.54
C VAL A 17 -21.34 -44.11 31.11
N SER A 18 -20.10 -43.76 31.47
CA SER A 18 -19.43 -42.59 30.91
C SER A 18 -19.45 -42.76 29.39
N PRO A 19 -20.04 -41.81 28.63
CA PRO A 19 -19.97 -41.86 27.18
C PRO A 19 -18.49 -41.94 26.78
N ALA A 20 -18.17 -42.84 25.84
CA ALA A 20 -16.84 -42.93 25.28
C ALA A 20 -16.40 -41.52 24.87
N ALA A 21 -15.20 -41.11 25.28
CA ALA A 21 -14.67 -39.80 24.94
C ALA A 21 -14.77 -39.63 23.41
N ASP A 22 -15.47 -38.57 22.98
CA ASP A 22 -15.64 -38.29 21.56
C ASP A 22 -14.25 -38.31 20.89
N PRO A 23 -14.12 -38.96 19.72
CA PRO A 23 -12.87 -39.00 19.00
C PRO A 23 -12.38 -37.56 18.83
N LYS A 24 -11.15 -37.28 19.26
CA LYS A 24 -10.53 -35.98 19.07
C LYS A 24 -10.64 -35.65 17.57
N PRO A 25 -11.24 -34.51 17.20
CA PRO A 25 -11.32 -34.14 15.80
C PRO A 25 -9.91 -34.14 15.21
N ASP A 26 -9.78 -34.71 14.01
CA ASP A 26 -8.50 -34.76 13.30
C ASP A 26 -7.88 -33.36 13.22
N ALA A 27 -6.57 -33.28 13.40
CA ALA A 27 -5.85 -32.02 13.28
C ALA A 27 -6.06 -31.43 11.88
N VAL A 28 -6.41 -30.14 11.83
CA VAL A 28 -6.63 -29.44 10.55
C VAL A 28 -5.33 -29.36 9.76
N THR A 29 -5.40 -29.72 8.47
CA THR A 29 -4.22 -29.67 7.58
C THR A 29 -4.09 -28.29 6.93
N LYS A 30 -2.88 -27.97 6.47
CA LYS A 30 -2.61 -26.74 5.70
C LYS A 30 -3.54 -26.63 4.49
N ASP A 31 -3.64 -27.70 3.70
CA ASP A 31 -4.47 -27.73 2.49
C ASP A 31 -5.96 -27.51 2.79
N GLN A 32 -6.45 -28.00 3.94
CA GLN A 32 -7.82 -27.71 4.38
C GLN A 32 -8.02 -26.23 4.72
N ILE A 33 -7.06 -25.61 5.40
CA ILE A 33 -7.11 -24.18 5.72
C ILE A 33 -7.08 -23.35 4.44
N GLU A 34 -6.14 -23.61 3.53
CA GLU A 34 -5.97 -22.84 2.30
C GLU A 34 -7.11 -23.05 1.29
N SER A 35 -7.79 -24.21 1.33
CA SER A 35 -9.01 -24.45 0.54
C SER A 35 -10.25 -23.79 1.14
N ASP A 36 -10.36 -23.74 2.48
CA ASP A 36 -11.54 -23.21 3.16
C ASP A 36 -11.49 -21.69 3.31
N LEU A 37 -10.31 -21.11 3.53
CA LEU A 37 -10.12 -19.67 3.69
C LEU A 37 -9.86 -18.99 2.34
N LYS A 38 -10.54 -17.87 2.09
CA LYS A 38 -10.33 -17.03 0.90
C LYS A 38 -10.07 -15.60 1.28
N LEU A 39 -9.10 -14.99 0.59
CA LEU A 39 -8.84 -13.56 0.69
C LEU A 39 -9.61 -12.86 -0.44
N VAL A 40 -10.67 -12.15 -0.10
CA VAL A 40 -11.57 -11.54 -1.07
C VAL A 40 -11.27 -10.04 -1.18
N PRO A 41 -10.87 -9.55 -2.37
CA PRO A 41 -10.73 -8.13 -2.60
C PRO A 41 -12.09 -7.47 -2.82
N LYS A 42 -12.24 -6.24 -2.32
CA LYS A 42 -13.34 -5.33 -2.61
C LYS A 42 -12.73 -4.08 -3.24
N VAL A 43 -12.96 -3.90 -4.53
CA VAL A 43 -12.51 -2.71 -5.27
C VAL A 43 -13.56 -1.63 -5.12
N PHE A 44 -13.15 -0.42 -4.76
CA PHE A 44 -14.02 0.75 -4.72
C PHE A 44 -13.88 1.57 -5.99
N GLY A 45 -15.00 2.18 -6.39
CA GLY A 45 -15.10 2.91 -7.65
C GLY A 45 -15.52 2.02 -8.81
N ASP A 46 -16.23 2.62 -9.77
CA ASP A 46 -16.87 1.90 -10.87
C ASP A 46 -15.91 1.66 -12.03
N THR A 47 -14.87 2.49 -12.14
CA THR A 47 -13.86 2.40 -13.19
C THR A 47 -12.62 1.77 -12.60
N ARG A 48 -12.22 0.58 -13.07
CA ARG A 48 -10.91 -0.03 -12.75
C ARG A 48 -9.76 0.74 -13.41
N ILE A 49 -9.78 2.06 -13.30
CA ILE A 49 -8.88 3.02 -13.88
C ILE A 49 -8.45 3.94 -12.74
N ILE A 50 -7.15 4.12 -12.59
CA ILE A 50 -6.57 5.06 -11.63
C ILE A 50 -5.65 6.02 -12.37
N GLU A 51 -5.56 7.26 -11.88
CA GLU A 51 -4.62 8.24 -12.43
C GLU A 51 -3.20 7.98 -11.91
N ALA A 52 -2.19 8.27 -12.73
CA ALA A 52 -0.80 8.16 -12.33
C ALA A 52 -0.52 8.98 -11.05
N GLY A 53 0.19 8.38 -10.11
CA GLY A 53 0.47 8.95 -8.80
C GLY A 53 -0.66 8.80 -7.77
N THR A 54 -1.80 8.19 -8.13
CA THR A 54 -2.84 7.77 -7.16
C THR A 54 -2.64 6.34 -6.70
N GLN A 55 -3.51 5.92 -5.78
CA GLN A 55 -3.60 4.54 -5.33
C GLN A 55 -4.99 3.99 -5.63
N PRO A 56 -5.09 2.70 -5.99
CA PRO A 56 -6.38 2.05 -6.06
C PRO A 56 -6.95 1.93 -4.65
N TYR A 57 -8.24 2.25 -4.49
CA TYR A 57 -8.92 1.98 -3.24
C TYR A 57 -9.46 0.55 -3.26
N ILE A 58 -8.71 -0.36 -2.63
CA ILE A 58 -9.01 -1.79 -2.55
C ILE A 58 -9.02 -2.17 -1.08
N GLU A 59 -10.08 -2.83 -0.64
CA GLU A 59 -10.20 -3.55 0.64
C GLU A 59 -9.94 -5.04 0.49
N PHE A 60 -9.38 -5.69 1.51
CA PHE A 60 -9.33 -7.15 1.59
C PHE A 60 -10.09 -7.63 2.82
N LYS A 61 -10.78 -8.76 2.67
CA LYS A 61 -11.37 -9.51 3.78
C LYS A 61 -11.00 -10.97 3.70
N LEU A 62 -10.72 -11.59 4.84
CA LEU A 62 -10.54 -13.03 4.94
C LEU A 62 -11.90 -13.67 5.23
N VAL A 63 -12.31 -14.62 4.40
CA VAL A 63 -13.62 -15.28 4.48
C VAL A 63 -13.42 -16.77 4.69
N ASN A 64 -14.10 -17.35 5.67
CA ASN A 64 -14.17 -18.80 5.80
C ASN A 64 -15.32 -19.33 4.94
N THR A 65 -14.96 -19.94 3.81
CA THR A 65 -15.90 -20.55 2.85
C THR A 65 -16.27 -22.00 3.17
N SER A 66 -15.70 -22.58 4.23
CA SER A 66 -16.12 -23.88 4.75
C SER A 66 -17.58 -23.84 5.16
N LYS A 67 -18.29 -24.95 4.95
CA LYS A 67 -19.68 -25.11 5.42
C LYS A 67 -19.75 -25.62 6.86
N THR A 68 -18.67 -26.21 7.37
CA THR A 68 -18.69 -26.96 8.63
C THR A 68 -17.50 -26.70 9.53
N ARG A 69 -16.34 -26.28 9.01
CA ARG A 69 -15.12 -26.09 9.82
C ARG A 69 -14.97 -24.64 10.25
N THR A 70 -14.68 -24.45 11.54
CA THR A 70 -14.18 -23.20 12.11
C THR A 70 -12.67 -23.20 12.03
N HIS A 71 -12.06 -22.09 11.61
CA HIS A 71 -10.62 -21.93 11.54
C HIS A 71 -10.14 -20.89 12.53
N LYS A 72 -8.97 -21.11 13.13
CA LYS A 72 -8.30 -20.10 13.94
C LYS A 72 -7.44 -19.23 13.04
N VAL A 73 -7.58 -17.92 13.18
CA VAL A 73 -6.85 -16.92 12.39
C VAL A 73 -6.35 -15.82 13.34
N VAL A 74 -5.36 -15.06 12.91
CA VAL A 74 -4.78 -13.97 13.71
C VAL A 74 -5.30 -12.66 13.13
N LYS A 75 -5.84 -11.77 13.96
CA LYS A 75 -6.16 -10.42 13.48
C LYS A 75 -4.86 -9.67 13.16
N PRO A 76 -4.83 -8.91 12.05
CA PRO A 76 -3.83 -7.87 11.93
C PRO A 76 -3.97 -6.89 13.10
N GLY A 77 -2.91 -6.16 13.40
CA GLY A 77 -2.93 -5.22 14.51
C GLY A 77 -1.75 -4.26 14.44
N ASP A 78 -1.78 -3.27 15.33
CA ASP A 78 -1.02 -2.02 15.21
C ASP A 78 0.50 -2.21 15.08
N GLY A 79 1.11 -1.34 14.26
CA GLY A 79 2.56 -1.22 14.12
C GLY A 79 3.05 -1.07 12.68
N SER A 80 4.08 -0.23 12.48
CA SER A 80 4.73 -0.05 11.17
C SER A 80 5.58 -1.25 10.73
N GLU A 81 5.90 -2.14 11.68
CA GLU A 81 6.66 -3.37 11.47
C GLU A 81 5.74 -4.60 11.30
N CYS A 82 4.51 -4.40 10.79
CA CYS A 82 3.54 -5.47 10.53
C CYS A 82 4.11 -6.67 9.75
N GLY A 83 5.17 -6.47 8.96
CA GLY A 83 5.91 -7.52 8.26
C GLY A 83 6.66 -8.53 9.16
N TRP A 84 6.76 -8.29 10.46
CA TRP A 84 7.47 -9.14 11.42
C TRP A 84 6.56 -9.84 12.44
N ARG A 85 5.25 -9.54 12.43
CA ARG A 85 4.22 -10.20 13.25
C ARG A 85 3.42 -11.14 12.37
N ASP A 86 2.58 -11.92 13.03
CA ASP A 86 1.45 -12.54 12.39
C ASP A 86 0.16 -11.72 12.60
N PRO A 87 -0.76 -11.81 11.64
CA PRO A 87 -0.52 -12.31 10.29
C PRO A 87 0.37 -11.34 9.51
N TRP A 88 1.18 -11.87 8.58
CA TRP A 88 1.85 -11.01 7.60
C TRP A 88 0.89 -10.71 6.46
N VAL A 89 0.22 -9.57 6.57
CA VAL A 89 -0.63 -9.04 5.50
C VAL A 89 0.19 -8.12 4.61
N HIS A 90 0.20 -8.40 3.31
CA HIS A 90 0.90 -7.56 2.35
C HIS A 90 0.26 -7.67 0.96
N VAL A 91 0.73 -6.83 0.04
CA VAL A 91 0.33 -6.83 -1.35
C VAL A 91 1.56 -7.02 -2.25
N THR A 92 1.37 -7.71 -3.36
CA THR A 92 2.28 -7.74 -4.50
C THR A 92 1.62 -7.03 -5.68
N ALA A 93 2.42 -6.47 -6.57
CA ALA A 93 1.94 -5.81 -7.78
C ALA A 93 2.79 -6.22 -8.98
N GLU A 94 2.14 -6.42 -10.12
CA GLU A 94 2.76 -6.67 -11.42
C GLU A 94 2.24 -5.66 -12.43
N GLN A 95 3.09 -5.20 -13.33
CA GLN A 95 2.69 -4.33 -14.44
C GLN A 95 2.91 -5.06 -15.77
N ARG A 96 1.94 -4.89 -16.69
CA ARG A 96 2.01 -5.46 -18.03
C ARG A 96 2.91 -4.61 -18.92
N GLY A 97 3.98 -5.22 -19.42
CA GLY A 97 4.90 -4.62 -20.40
C GLY A 97 4.29 -4.51 -21.80
N VAL A 98 5.00 -3.81 -22.68
CA VAL A 98 4.61 -3.60 -24.08
C VAL A 98 4.59 -4.91 -24.88
N ASP A 99 5.45 -5.86 -24.50
CA ASP A 99 5.49 -7.23 -25.03
C ASP A 99 4.37 -8.12 -24.48
N GLY A 100 3.54 -7.59 -23.59
CA GLY A 100 2.42 -8.28 -22.96
C GLY A 100 2.81 -9.11 -21.73
N SER A 101 4.09 -9.18 -21.36
CA SER A 101 4.57 -9.90 -20.17
C SER A 101 4.22 -9.17 -18.87
N TRP A 102 4.07 -9.90 -17.76
CA TRP A 102 3.86 -9.33 -16.43
C TRP A 102 5.20 -9.27 -15.70
N THR A 103 5.55 -8.08 -15.20
CA THR A 103 6.78 -7.84 -14.44
C THR A 103 6.46 -7.34 -13.05
N ALA A 104 7.09 -7.91 -12.02
CA ALA A 104 6.93 -7.47 -10.64
C ALA A 104 7.31 -5.98 -10.48
N MET A 105 6.42 -5.21 -9.87
CA MET A 105 6.67 -3.81 -9.56
C MET A 105 7.59 -3.68 -8.33
N GLN A 106 8.51 -2.73 -8.38
CA GLN A 106 9.37 -2.44 -7.23
C GLN A 106 8.56 -1.84 -6.09
N ARG A 107 8.73 -2.41 -4.89
CA ARG A 107 8.15 -1.88 -3.66
C ARG A 107 8.99 -0.73 -3.13
N GLN A 108 8.37 0.42 -2.87
CA GLN A 108 8.98 1.54 -2.17
C GLN A 108 9.30 1.15 -0.72
N SER A 109 10.48 1.57 -0.26
CA SER A 109 10.89 1.38 1.13
C SER A 109 10.49 2.62 1.93
N PHE A 110 9.47 2.49 2.78
CA PHE A 110 9.15 3.53 3.76
C PHE A 110 10.03 3.40 5.00
N GLY A 111 10.26 4.53 5.67
CA GLY A 111 10.85 4.55 7.00
C GLY A 111 10.06 3.68 7.97
N ARG A 112 10.75 2.99 8.86
CA ARG A 112 10.14 2.12 9.88
C ARG A 112 10.11 2.90 11.18
N CYS A 113 8.97 2.91 11.89
CA CYS A 113 8.86 3.63 13.17
C CYS A 113 9.22 2.78 14.40
N GLY A 114 9.75 1.56 14.23
CA GLY A 114 10.28 0.72 15.33
C GLY A 114 9.23 0.15 16.28
N LEU A 115 7.98 0.61 16.21
CA LEU A 115 6.86 0.11 17.02
C LEU A 115 6.32 -1.19 16.42
N PHE A 116 6.40 -2.24 17.24
CA PHE A 116 6.04 -3.61 16.90
C PHE A 116 5.40 -4.29 18.11
N ASP A 117 4.17 -4.77 17.97
CA ASP A 117 3.52 -5.62 18.97
C ASP A 117 3.87 -7.09 18.69
N TRP A 118 4.70 -7.67 19.56
CA TRP A 118 5.14 -9.04 19.42
C TRP A 118 4.08 -10.04 19.91
N ASP A 119 3.13 -9.64 20.76
CA ASP A 119 2.17 -10.56 21.35
C ASP A 119 0.93 -10.75 20.46
N TRP A 120 1.13 -11.22 19.23
CA TRP A 120 0.04 -11.51 18.29
C TRP A 120 -0.86 -12.67 18.76
N ALA A 121 -0.44 -13.46 19.76
CA ALA A 121 -1.23 -14.59 20.24
C ALA A 121 -2.55 -14.15 20.92
N LYS A 122 -2.59 -12.93 21.46
CA LYS A 122 -3.82 -12.33 22.00
C LYS A 122 -4.84 -11.95 20.90
N ASP A 123 -4.37 -11.80 19.67
CA ASP A 123 -5.15 -11.36 18.51
C ASP A 123 -5.79 -12.54 17.75
N VAL A 124 -5.63 -13.76 18.26
CA VAL A 124 -6.19 -14.97 17.65
C VAL A 124 -7.70 -15.00 17.83
N VAL A 125 -8.42 -15.26 16.74
CA VAL A 125 -9.87 -15.40 16.71
C VAL A 125 -10.30 -16.65 15.95
N GLU A 126 -11.50 -17.12 16.28
CA GLU A 126 -12.16 -18.19 15.55
C GLU A 126 -13.04 -17.61 14.43
N LEU A 127 -12.71 -17.96 13.19
CA LEU A 127 -13.47 -17.62 12.01
C LEU A 127 -14.41 -18.79 11.67
N LYS A 128 -15.67 -18.68 12.09
CA LYS A 128 -16.73 -19.68 11.86
C LYS A 128 -17.07 -19.85 10.37
N PRO A 129 -17.72 -20.95 9.96
CA PRO A 129 -18.29 -21.09 8.62
C PRO A 129 -19.08 -19.84 8.18
N GLY A 130 -18.73 -19.26 7.03
CA GLY A 130 -19.36 -18.05 6.48
C GLY A 130 -18.97 -16.73 7.15
N ALA A 131 -18.16 -16.75 8.22
CA ALA A 131 -17.71 -15.54 8.89
C ALA A 131 -16.60 -14.84 8.09
N GLU A 132 -16.50 -13.53 8.30
CA GLU A 132 -15.55 -12.66 7.62
C GLU A 132 -14.71 -11.88 8.64
N LEU A 133 -13.44 -11.65 8.30
CA LEU A 133 -12.52 -10.79 9.02
C LEU A 133 -12.05 -9.69 8.07
N ALA A 134 -12.42 -8.44 8.37
CA ALA A 134 -11.92 -7.28 7.64
C ALA A 134 -10.42 -7.09 7.91
N LEU A 135 -9.66 -6.76 6.86
CA LEU A 135 -8.22 -6.50 6.95
C LEU A 135 -7.89 -5.05 6.57
N SER A 136 -8.87 -4.14 6.61
CA SER A 136 -8.69 -2.72 6.30
C SER A 136 -7.56 -2.11 7.14
N ASP A 137 -6.84 -1.13 6.60
CA ASP A 137 -5.79 -0.35 7.28
C ASP A 137 -4.43 -1.05 7.47
N TRP A 138 -4.32 -2.34 7.17
CA TRP A 138 -3.09 -3.14 7.45
C TRP A 138 -2.17 -3.38 6.25
N TYR A 139 -2.65 -3.11 5.05
CA TYR A 139 -1.86 -3.10 3.83
C TYR A 139 -2.01 -1.73 3.18
N SER A 140 -0.96 -1.27 2.52
CA SER A 140 -0.97 0.01 1.84
C SER A 140 -0.47 -0.19 0.42
N PRO A 141 -1.35 -0.08 -0.59
CA PRO A 141 -0.95 -0.01 -1.99
C PRO A 141 0.03 1.14 -2.27
N ALA A 142 0.10 2.14 -1.37
CA ALA A 142 1.10 3.23 -1.38
C ALA A 142 2.55 2.75 -1.47
N ARG A 143 2.81 1.47 -1.17
CA ARG A 143 4.13 0.86 -1.32
C ARG A 143 4.54 0.62 -2.76
N PHE A 144 3.68 0.88 -3.75
CA PHE A 144 4.03 0.80 -5.16
C PHE A 144 3.90 2.16 -5.83
N GLU A 145 4.74 2.36 -6.84
CA GLU A 145 4.77 3.60 -7.61
C GLU A 145 3.95 3.44 -8.90
N PHE A 146 2.69 3.88 -8.88
CA PHE A 146 1.78 3.82 -10.03
C PHE A 146 1.96 5.02 -10.97
N GLN A 147 3.11 5.12 -11.63
CA GLN A 147 3.49 6.30 -12.43
C GLN A 147 3.45 6.07 -13.93
N TYR A 148 3.69 4.83 -14.31
CA TYR A 148 3.76 4.43 -15.70
C TYR A 148 2.37 3.97 -16.15
N PRO A 149 1.85 4.49 -17.28
CA PRO A 149 0.56 4.05 -17.78
C PRO A 149 0.61 2.58 -18.17
N GLY A 150 -0.52 1.88 -18.03
CA GLY A 150 -0.66 0.49 -18.43
C GLY A 150 -1.46 -0.34 -17.43
N LYS A 151 -1.62 -1.63 -17.74
CA LYS A 151 -2.36 -2.56 -16.89
C LYS A 151 -1.50 -3.00 -15.72
N VAL A 152 -2.10 -2.96 -14.53
CA VAL A 152 -1.50 -3.41 -13.28
C VAL A 152 -2.39 -4.48 -12.68
N ARG A 153 -1.74 -5.45 -12.03
CA ARG A 153 -2.36 -6.51 -11.27
C ARG A 153 -1.88 -6.42 -9.83
N LEU A 154 -2.80 -6.35 -8.89
CA LEU A 154 -2.52 -6.35 -7.45
C LEU A 154 -3.04 -7.64 -6.81
N THR A 155 -2.21 -8.30 -6.02
CA THR A 155 -2.58 -9.52 -5.27
C THR A 155 -2.37 -9.28 -3.79
N GLY A 156 -3.42 -9.52 -3.00
CA GLY A 156 -3.34 -9.52 -1.53
C GLY A 156 -2.81 -10.85 -1.02
N HIS A 157 -2.10 -10.78 0.10
CA HIS A 157 -1.54 -11.94 0.80
C HIS A 157 -1.88 -11.85 2.28
N TYR A 158 -2.34 -12.96 2.84
CA TYR A 158 -2.48 -13.19 4.27
C TYR A 158 -1.66 -14.43 4.61
N ALA A 159 -0.57 -14.26 5.37
CA ALA A 159 0.30 -15.37 5.74
C ALA A 159 0.38 -15.53 7.26
N TYR A 160 0.14 -16.75 7.74
CA TYR A 160 0.46 -17.17 9.10
C TYR A 160 1.79 -17.94 9.10
N ARG A 161 2.82 -17.33 9.68
CA ARG A 161 4.20 -17.85 9.71
C ARG A 161 4.65 -18.28 11.11
N ALA A 162 3.79 -18.05 12.11
CA ALA A 162 4.12 -18.13 13.54
C ALA A 162 5.36 -17.29 13.92
N ALA A 163 5.64 -16.18 13.23
CA ALA A 163 6.83 -15.37 13.42
C ALA A 163 7.00 -14.91 14.87
N GLY A 164 8.18 -15.21 15.44
CA GLY A 164 8.53 -14.88 16.83
C GLY A 164 9.13 -13.49 17.02
N GLY A 165 9.53 -12.82 15.94
CA GLY A 165 10.18 -11.52 15.97
C GLY A 165 10.85 -11.16 14.65
N LYS A 166 11.82 -10.23 14.71
CA LYS A 166 12.48 -9.63 13.53
C LYS A 166 13.30 -10.62 12.70
N ASP A 167 13.72 -11.73 13.28
CA ASP A 167 14.49 -12.79 12.62
C ASP A 167 13.63 -13.73 11.77
N GLY A 168 12.30 -13.60 11.84
CA GLY A 168 11.35 -14.38 11.05
C GLY A 168 11.27 -15.86 11.44
N LYS A 169 11.89 -16.29 12.54
CA LYS A 169 11.82 -17.69 12.98
C LYS A 169 10.44 -17.98 13.56
N PRO A 170 9.81 -19.12 13.22
CA PRO A 170 8.56 -19.53 13.85
C PRO A 170 8.74 -19.75 15.37
N ARG A 171 7.77 -19.29 16.16
CA ARG A 171 7.66 -19.58 17.59
C ARG A 171 7.48 -21.08 17.81
N PRO A 172 8.01 -21.65 18.91
CA PRO A 172 7.63 -22.97 19.38
C PRO A 172 6.11 -23.09 19.55
N ASP A 173 5.56 -24.29 19.33
CA ASP A 173 4.11 -24.50 19.34
C ASP A 173 3.45 -24.09 20.68
N ALA A 174 4.12 -24.36 21.80
CA ALA A 174 3.68 -23.98 23.14
C ALA A 174 3.53 -22.46 23.35
N GLU A 175 4.19 -21.64 22.53
CA GLU A 175 4.15 -20.17 22.59
C GLU A 175 3.15 -19.55 21.61
N ARG A 176 2.44 -20.37 20.81
CA ARG A 176 1.48 -19.89 19.80
C ARG A 176 0.07 -19.68 20.36
N GLY A 177 -0.14 -19.95 21.65
CA GLY A 177 -1.43 -19.80 22.30
C GLY A 177 -2.52 -20.61 21.60
N LEU A 178 -3.61 -19.95 21.21
CA LEU A 178 -4.72 -20.62 20.52
C LEU A 178 -4.32 -21.18 19.14
N MET A 179 -3.25 -20.67 18.52
CA MET A 179 -2.74 -21.19 17.24
C MET A 179 -1.84 -22.43 17.39
N ALA A 180 -1.63 -22.95 18.61
CA ALA A 180 -0.93 -24.20 18.81
C ALA A 180 -1.59 -25.34 17.99
N GLY A 181 -0.77 -26.11 17.29
CA GLY A 181 -1.19 -27.18 16.37
C GLY A 181 -1.74 -26.71 15.02
N VAL A 182 -1.88 -25.40 14.78
CA VAL A 182 -2.28 -24.87 13.47
C VAL A 182 -1.05 -24.84 12.56
N PRO A 183 -1.07 -25.51 11.38
CA PRO A 183 0.06 -25.47 10.46
C PRO A 183 0.23 -24.06 9.87
N LEU A 184 1.44 -23.74 9.41
CA LEU A 184 1.70 -22.49 8.69
C LEU A 184 0.96 -22.49 7.35
N PHE A 185 0.38 -21.36 6.96
CA PHE A 185 -0.42 -21.25 5.73
C PHE A 185 -0.34 -19.85 5.12
N GLU A 186 -0.63 -19.76 3.82
CA GLU A 186 -0.75 -18.50 3.09
C GLU A 186 -2.01 -18.53 2.21
N VAL A 187 -2.86 -17.53 2.37
CA VAL A 187 -4.02 -17.30 1.50
C VAL A 187 -3.74 -16.10 0.61
N ARG A 188 -3.94 -16.28 -0.69
CA ARG A 188 -3.80 -15.22 -1.70
C ARG A 188 -5.17 -14.82 -2.21
N SER A 189 -5.31 -13.55 -2.57
CA SER A 189 -6.51 -13.08 -3.24
C SER A 189 -6.50 -13.49 -4.70
N GLU A 190 -7.68 -13.50 -5.32
CA GLU A 190 -7.74 -13.33 -6.77
C GLU A 190 -7.08 -12.00 -7.16
N PRO A 191 -6.38 -11.93 -8.30
CA PRO A 191 -5.73 -10.69 -8.68
C PRO A 191 -6.72 -9.61 -9.08
N VAL A 192 -6.52 -8.39 -8.57
CA VAL A 192 -7.26 -7.21 -8.97
C VAL A 192 -6.52 -6.52 -10.11
N GLU A 193 -7.08 -6.58 -11.32
CA GLU A 193 -6.54 -5.88 -12.48
C GLU A 193 -7.20 -4.50 -12.65
N PHE A 194 -6.37 -3.47 -12.85
CA PHE A 194 -6.78 -2.11 -13.16
C PHE A 194 -5.82 -1.45 -14.16
N GLU A 195 -6.23 -0.34 -14.74
CA GLU A 195 -5.43 0.46 -15.67
C GLU A 195 -4.93 1.72 -14.97
N VAL A 196 -3.62 1.97 -15.07
CA VAL A 196 -3.03 3.26 -14.72
C VAL A 196 -3.07 4.12 -15.98
N VAL A 197 -3.75 5.26 -15.91
CA VAL A 197 -3.73 6.27 -16.97
C VAL A 197 -2.86 7.44 -16.54
N ARG A 198 -2.16 8.05 -17.49
CA ARG A 198 -1.36 9.23 -17.24
C ARG A 198 -2.01 10.40 -17.99
N SER A 199 -2.84 11.17 -17.28
CA SER A 199 -3.53 12.33 -17.86
C SER A 199 -2.62 13.53 -18.14
N PHE A 200 -1.39 13.52 -17.60
CA PHE A 200 -0.41 14.57 -17.81
C PHE A 200 0.97 14.02 -18.21
N ASP A 201 1.52 14.54 -19.30
CA ASP A 201 2.93 14.40 -19.62
C ASP A 201 3.71 15.58 -19.02
N VAL A 202 4.77 15.27 -18.26
CA VAL A 202 5.62 16.27 -17.60
C VAL A 202 6.97 16.23 -18.27
N ARG A 203 7.46 17.37 -18.74
CA ARG A 203 8.79 17.47 -19.36
C ARG A 203 9.60 18.57 -18.73
N ALA A 204 10.87 18.28 -18.52
CA ALA A 204 11.87 19.27 -18.15
C ALA A 204 12.74 19.63 -19.34
N LYS A 205 13.05 20.92 -19.47
CA LYS A 205 14.06 21.44 -20.39
C LYS A 205 15.14 22.16 -19.57
N VAL A 206 16.37 21.68 -19.65
CA VAL A 206 17.52 22.35 -19.04
C VAL A 206 17.94 23.50 -19.96
N LYS A 207 17.95 24.71 -19.40
CA LYS A 207 18.25 25.96 -20.11
C LYS A 207 19.69 26.40 -19.94
N LYS A 208 20.27 26.16 -18.75
CA LYS A 208 21.64 26.53 -18.41
C LYS A 208 22.27 25.47 -17.51
N ALA A 209 23.60 25.36 -17.56
CA ALA A 209 24.36 24.65 -16.54
C ALA A 209 24.39 25.48 -15.25
N LEU A 210 24.48 24.78 -14.11
CA LEU A 210 24.85 25.39 -12.83
C LEU A 210 26.34 25.67 -12.80
N LYS A 211 26.76 26.63 -11.98
CA LYS A 211 28.17 26.88 -11.71
C LYS A 211 28.52 26.49 -10.28
N VAL A 212 29.69 25.88 -10.08
CA VAL A 212 30.19 25.51 -8.74
C VAL A 212 30.32 26.77 -7.88
N GLY A 213 29.74 26.73 -6.69
CA GLY A 213 29.83 27.83 -5.73
C GLY A 213 28.89 29.01 -6.01
N VAL A 214 28.25 29.07 -7.19
CA VAL A 214 27.39 30.18 -7.60
C VAL A 214 25.93 29.82 -7.39
N GLU A 215 25.21 30.71 -6.71
CA GLU A 215 23.77 30.62 -6.57
C GLU A 215 23.07 31.16 -7.82
N MET A 216 22.15 30.39 -8.39
CA MET A 216 21.32 30.77 -9.54
C MET A 216 19.85 30.61 -9.20
N LYS A 217 18.98 31.33 -9.90
CA LYS A 217 17.55 31.04 -9.87
C LYS A 217 17.27 29.69 -10.51
N ALA A 218 16.48 28.84 -9.86
CA ALA A 218 16.10 27.54 -10.41
C ALA A 218 15.38 27.71 -11.75
N SER A 219 14.53 28.74 -11.87
CA SER A 219 13.86 29.09 -13.13
C SER A 219 14.83 29.42 -14.27
N GLU A 220 16.07 29.85 -14.02
CA GLU A 220 17.05 30.10 -15.07
C GLU A 220 17.72 28.82 -15.58
N VAL A 221 17.73 27.79 -14.75
CA VAL A 221 18.42 26.52 -15.01
C VAL A 221 17.48 25.54 -15.69
N ILE A 222 16.22 25.47 -15.25
CA ILE A 222 15.26 24.47 -15.73
C ILE A 222 13.89 25.09 -15.97
N GLU A 223 13.23 24.60 -17.02
CA GLU A 223 11.85 24.90 -17.37
C GLU A 223 11.04 23.61 -17.33
N ILE A 224 9.83 23.66 -16.78
CA ILE A 224 8.96 22.49 -16.63
C ILE A 224 7.62 22.77 -17.30
N THR A 225 7.23 21.85 -18.18
CA THR A 225 6.00 21.91 -18.96
C THR A 225 5.10 20.74 -18.63
N VAL A 226 3.80 20.98 -18.68
CA VAL A 226 2.75 19.98 -18.50
C VAL A 226 1.89 19.97 -19.74
N THR A 227 1.66 18.79 -20.30
CA THR A 227 0.76 18.57 -21.43
C THR A 227 -0.39 17.69 -21.01
N ASN A 228 -1.62 18.10 -21.29
CA ASN A 228 -2.79 17.25 -21.07
C ASN A 228 -2.84 16.16 -22.14
N THR A 229 -2.59 14.92 -21.73
CA THR A 229 -2.61 13.73 -22.60
C THR A 229 -3.93 12.97 -22.55
N SER A 230 -4.89 13.43 -21.74
CA SER A 230 -6.22 12.84 -21.67
C SER A 230 -7.10 13.31 -22.84
N ASN A 231 -8.24 12.65 -23.01
CA ASN A 231 -9.26 13.01 -24.01
C ASN A 231 -10.27 14.06 -23.51
N LYS A 232 -10.07 14.59 -22.29
CA LYS A 232 -10.96 15.58 -21.67
C LYS A 232 -10.16 16.80 -21.21
N GLN A 233 -10.86 17.89 -20.94
CA GLN A 233 -10.25 19.06 -20.34
C GLN A 233 -9.76 18.75 -18.91
N GLN A 234 -8.60 19.27 -18.53
CA GLN A 234 -8.00 19.03 -17.22
C GLN A 234 -7.51 20.33 -16.59
N ALA A 235 -7.67 20.46 -15.27
CA ALA A 235 -7.16 21.61 -14.53
C ALA A 235 -5.67 21.42 -14.18
N VAL A 236 -4.88 22.46 -14.38
CA VAL A 236 -3.50 22.57 -13.90
C VAL A 236 -3.35 23.85 -13.08
N GLY A 237 -2.46 23.81 -12.10
CA GLY A 237 -2.11 24.96 -11.27
C GLY A 237 -0.62 25.25 -11.35
N ASN A 238 -0.24 26.48 -11.04
CA ASN A 238 1.16 26.79 -10.75
C ASN A 238 1.50 26.49 -9.28
N ILE A 239 2.76 26.71 -8.89
CA ILE A 239 3.27 26.38 -7.55
C ILE A 239 2.48 27.12 -6.47
N SER A 240 1.88 26.37 -5.55
CA SER A 240 1.04 26.88 -4.46
C SER A 240 0.97 25.92 -3.26
N GLN A 241 0.54 26.44 -2.11
CA GLN A 241 0.45 25.65 -0.86
C GLN A 241 -0.74 24.68 -0.85
N ASN A 242 -1.74 24.87 -1.71
CA ASN A 242 -2.95 24.05 -1.78
C ASN A 242 -2.79 22.74 -2.59
N GLY A 243 -1.56 22.33 -2.91
CA GLY A 243 -1.26 21.02 -3.49
C GLY A 243 -0.94 21.01 -4.98
N TYR A 244 -1.13 22.12 -5.70
CA TYR A 244 -0.53 22.28 -7.03
C TYR A 244 0.93 22.69 -6.88
N GLY A 245 1.84 21.90 -7.43
CA GLY A 245 3.24 22.06 -7.09
C GLY A 245 4.17 21.51 -8.15
N VAL A 246 5.36 22.09 -8.17
CA VAL A 246 6.49 21.59 -8.93
C VAL A 246 7.55 21.17 -7.91
N GLY A 247 7.97 19.91 -7.97
CA GLY A 247 9.10 19.40 -7.22
C GLY A 247 10.33 19.27 -8.10
N ILE A 248 11.49 19.61 -7.56
CA ILE A 248 12.78 19.38 -8.21
C ILE A 248 13.67 18.68 -7.20
N THR A 249 13.91 17.39 -7.39
CA THR A 249 14.63 16.53 -6.44
C THR A 249 15.94 16.04 -7.08
N PRO A 250 17.10 16.50 -6.61
CA PRO A 250 18.38 15.99 -7.08
C PRO A 250 18.66 14.59 -6.50
N HIS A 251 19.22 13.70 -7.33
CA HIS A 251 19.65 12.35 -6.92
C HIS A 251 21.08 12.29 -6.37
N SER A 252 21.71 13.43 -6.12
CA SER A 252 23.09 13.50 -5.64
C SER A 252 23.30 14.70 -4.73
N GLU A 253 24.30 14.61 -3.87
CA GLU A 253 24.78 15.71 -3.02
C GLU A 253 25.60 16.77 -3.78
N ASN A 254 25.75 16.67 -5.11
CA ASN A 254 26.52 17.63 -5.91
C ASN A 254 25.82 18.99 -6.06
N VAL A 255 24.58 19.13 -5.60
CA VAL A 255 23.80 20.37 -5.64
C VAL A 255 22.99 20.53 -4.36
N THR A 256 22.60 21.77 -4.06
CA THR A 256 21.67 22.04 -2.95
C THR A 256 20.25 21.60 -3.30
N THR A 257 19.46 21.30 -2.27
CA THR A 257 18.00 21.22 -2.40
C THR A 257 17.44 22.62 -2.69
N ILE A 258 16.47 22.69 -3.59
CA ILE A 258 15.78 23.94 -3.91
C ILE A 258 14.70 24.19 -2.85
N VAL A 259 14.68 25.40 -2.29
CA VAL A 259 13.62 25.85 -1.39
C VAL A 259 12.87 26.99 -2.06
N PHE A 260 11.61 26.74 -2.38
CA PHE A 260 10.70 27.78 -2.87
C PHE A 260 10.24 28.62 -1.68
N LYS A 261 10.49 29.93 -1.76
CA LYS A 261 10.02 30.90 -0.76
C LYS A 261 8.76 31.59 -1.26
N ASP A 262 7.97 32.11 -0.33
CA ASP A 262 6.80 32.94 -0.62
C ASP A 262 5.79 32.27 -1.58
N VAL A 263 5.67 30.94 -1.47
CA VAL A 263 4.70 30.15 -2.24
C VAL A 263 3.30 30.62 -1.86
N PRO A 264 2.47 31.10 -2.82
CA PRO A 264 1.15 31.60 -2.52
C PRO A 264 0.24 30.48 -2.00
N VAL A 265 -0.70 30.83 -1.13
CA VAL A 265 -1.69 29.87 -0.62
C VAL A 265 -2.49 29.26 -1.77
N TYR A 266 -2.90 30.10 -2.73
CA TYR A 266 -3.64 29.70 -3.92
C TYR A 266 -2.86 30.06 -5.18
N GLY A 267 -2.69 29.07 -6.06
CA GLY A 267 -2.10 29.24 -7.38
C GLY A 267 -3.11 29.73 -8.41
N ALA A 268 -2.61 30.20 -9.55
CA ALA A 268 -3.42 30.39 -10.73
C ALA A 268 -3.80 29.03 -11.32
N LEU A 269 -5.05 28.87 -11.73
CA LEU A 269 -5.52 27.68 -12.43
C LEU A 269 -5.65 27.96 -13.92
N LYS A 270 -5.34 26.95 -14.73
CA LYS A 270 -5.59 26.92 -16.17
C LYS A 270 -6.25 25.58 -16.51
N PHE A 271 -7.23 25.61 -17.40
CA PHE A 271 -7.86 24.41 -17.92
C PHE A 271 -7.27 24.10 -19.30
N LEU A 272 -6.57 22.97 -19.40
CA LEU A 272 -5.92 22.54 -20.63
C LEU A 272 -6.87 21.69 -21.47
N ALA A 273 -7.05 22.04 -22.74
CA ALA A 273 -7.70 21.17 -23.71
C ALA A 273 -6.85 19.89 -23.96
N PRO A 274 -7.43 18.80 -24.51
CA PRO A 274 -6.65 17.65 -24.95
C PRO A 274 -5.50 18.04 -25.88
N GLY A 275 -4.28 17.61 -25.55
CA GLY A 275 -3.05 17.95 -26.29
C GLY A 275 -2.46 19.33 -25.99
N GLU A 276 -3.12 20.18 -25.21
CA GLU A 276 -2.59 21.50 -24.85
C GLU A 276 -1.45 21.38 -23.85
N THR A 277 -0.41 22.19 -24.06
CA THR A 277 0.78 22.31 -23.20
C THR A 277 0.82 23.67 -22.53
N VAL A 278 1.26 23.71 -21.27
CA VAL A 278 1.61 24.95 -20.57
C VAL A 278 2.92 24.81 -19.81
N THR A 279 3.67 25.90 -19.70
CA THR A 279 4.83 26.00 -18.80
C THR A 279 4.36 26.32 -17.39
N VAL A 280 4.65 25.43 -16.44
CA VAL A 280 4.26 25.55 -15.03
C VAL A 280 5.39 26.06 -14.14
N PHE A 281 6.64 26.03 -14.63
CA PHE A 281 7.80 26.58 -13.94
C PHE A 281 8.89 26.98 -14.95
N GLY A 282 9.64 28.04 -14.65
CA GLY A 282 10.81 28.42 -15.43
C GLY A 282 10.54 29.22 -16.70
N GLY A 283 9.29 29.53 -17.03
CA GLY A 283 8.96 30.34 -18.22
C GLY A 283 7.46 30.59 -18.40
N GLY A 284 7.13 31.55 -19.26
CA GLY A 284 5.76 31.94 -19.58
C GLY A 284 5.03 32.67 -18.45
N ASP A 285 3.88 33.29 -18.78
CA ASP A 285 3.11 34.10 -17.83
C ASP A 285 2.39 33.26 -16.76
N PHE A 286 2.14 31.97 -17.04
CA PHE A 286 1.39 31.07 -16.15
C PHE A 286 2.21 30.56 -14.94
N ALA A 287 3.51 30.31 -15.12
CA ALA A 287 4.39 29.74 -14.10
C ALA A 287 4.46 30.55 -12.79
N GLY A 288 3.99 31.80 -12.81
CA GLY A 288 4.05 32.71 -11.67
C GLY A 288 5.46 33.24 -11.43
N LYS A 289 5.63 33.99 -10.34
CA LYS A 289 6.92 34.58 -9.93
C LYS A 289 7.65 33.75 -8.86
N VAL A 290 7.03 32.65 -8.41
CA VAL A 290 7.60 31.77 -7.39
C VAL A 290 8.84 31.10 -7.96
N ASP A 291 9.93 31.21 -7.23
CA ASP A 291 11.21 30.66 -7.62
C ASP A 291 11.98 30.21 -6.39
N GLY A 292 13.00 29.38 -6.63
CA GLY A 292 13.94 28.97 -5.62
C GLY A 292 15.36 29.29 -6.08
N THR A 293 16.30 29.29 -5.14
CA THR A 293 17.71 29.35 -5.50
C THR A 293 18.28 27.94 -5.59
N TRP A 294 19.25 27.77 -6.48
CA TRP A 294 19.91 26.51 -6.74
C TRP A 294 21.41 26.73 -6.94
N LYS A 295 22.22 25.91 -6.26
CA LYS A 295 23.66 26.06 -6.24
C LYS A 295 24.34 24.74 -6.53
N GLY A 296 25.29 24.77 -7.46
CA GLY A 296 26.23 23.68 -7.69
C GLY A 296 27.26 23.61 -6.56
N LEU A 297 27.45 22.43 -6.00
CA LEU A 297 28.43 22.17 -4.94
C LEU A 297 29.70 21.51 -5.50
N LYS A 298 29.55 20.66 -6.52
CA LYS A 298 30.66 19.95 -7.17
C LYS A 298 30.40 19.80 -8.66
N ALA A 299 31.45 19.98 -9.47
CA ALA A 299 31.37 19.80 -10.91
C ALA A 299 30.97 18.36 -11.28
N GLY A 300 30.18 18.22 -12.35
CA GLY A 300 29.68 16.93 -12.84
C GLY A 300 28.26 17.01 -13.38
N THR A 301 27.69 15.86 -13.69
CA THR A 301 26.29 15.75 -14.12
C THR A 301 25.43 15.26 -12.96
N VAL A 302 24.31 15.94 -12.73
CA VAL A 302 23.33 15.59 -11.69
C VAL A 302 22.03 15.16 -12.35
N ARG A 303 21.59 13.94 -12.05
CA ARG A 303 20.24 13.49 -12.36
C ARG A 303 19.25 14.17 -11.42
N VAL A 304 18.20 14.71 -11.99
CA VAL A 304 17.18 15.49 -11.29
C VAL A 304 15.82 14.94 -11.67
N ARG A 305 15.02 14.61 -10.67
CA ARG A 305 13.61 14.28 -10.84
C ARG A 305 12.79 15.56 -10.77
N VAL A 306 12.11 15.90 -11.85
CA VAL A 306 11.08 16.94 -11.84
C VAL A 306 9.73 16.30 -11.64
N SER A 307 8.97 16.79 -10.69
CA SER A 307 7.63 16.32 -10.42
C SER A 307 6.62 17.45 -10.54
N TYR A 308 5.43 17.11 -10.99
CA TYR A 308 4.27 17.98 -10.97
C TYR A 308 3.18 17.34 -10.14
N SER A 309 2.58 18.15 -9.28
CA SER A 309 1.75 17.70 -8.20
C SER A 309 0.33 18.27 -8.33
N LEU A 310 -0.70 17.44 -8.12
CA LEU A 310 -2.11 17.85 -8.15
C LEU A 310 -2.77 17.52 -6.81
N PRO A 311 -3.66 18.38 -6.29
CA PRO A 311 -4.44 18.04 -5.11
C PRO A 311 -5.40 16.89 -5.40
N THR A 312 -5.52 15.95 -4.45
CA THR A 312 -6.64 15.00 -4.36
C THR A 312 -7.65 15.48 -3.33
N ASP A 313 -8.85 14.89 -3.38
CA ASP A 313 -9.87 15.02 -2.32
C ASP A 313 -9.38 14.55 -0.93
N SER A 314 -8.32 13.73 -0.86
CA SER A 314 -7.90 13.01 0.34
C SER A 314 -6.52 13.40 0.89
N SER A 315 -5.96 14.55 0.48
CA SER A 315 -4.65 15.11 0.91
C SER A 315 -3.38 14.44 0.36
N ALA A 316 -3.50 13.33 -0.38
CA ALA A 316 -2.37 12.72 -1.07
C ALA A 316 -2.15 13.42 -2.43
N THR A 317 -1.09 14.20 -2.56
CA THR A 317 -0.81 14.88 -3.83
C THR A 317 -0.53 13.85 -4.94
N HIS A 318 -1.27 13.90 -6.06
CA HIS A 318 -0.90 13.12 -7.25
C HIS A 318 0.44 13.64 -7.74
N VAL A 319 1.44 12.78 -7.84
CA VAL A 319 2.73 13.19 -8.38
C VAL A 319 2.90 12.52 -9.73
N VAL A 320 3.22 13.28 -10.77
CA VAL A 320 3.74 12.77 -12.05
C VAL A 320 5.13 13.33 -12.26
N PHE A 321 6.08 12.55 -12.77
CA PHE A 321 7.46 13.02 -12.92
C PHE A 321 8.12 12.67 -14.24
N ALA A 322 9.25 13.33 -14.47
CA ALA A 322 10.26 12.99 -15.45
C ALA A 322 11.64 13.19 -14.83
N ASP A 323 12.62 12.44 -15.31
CA ASP A 323 14.02 12.63 -14.94
C ASP A 323 14.73 13.40 -16.05
N THR A 324 15.65 14.29 -15.67
CA THR A 324 16.56 15.01 -16.59
C THR A 324 17.95 15.10 -15.97
N GLU A 325 18.93 15.53 -16.75
CA GLU A 325 20.30 15.76 -16.29
C GLU A 325 20.66 17.23 -16.35
N VAL A 326 21.21 17.77 -15.25
CA VAL A 326 21.75 19.13 -15.16
C VAL A 326 23.25 19.06 -14.98
N ARG A 327 23.99 19.81 -15.79
CA ARG A 327 25.44 19.95 -15.65
C ARG A 327 25.79 20.99 -14.61
N VAL A 328 26.85 20.72 -13.85
CA VAL A 328 27.50 21.64 -12.92
C VAL A 328 28.93 21.86 -13.40
N GLU A 329 29.27 23.11 -13.70
CA GLU A 329 30.55 23.56 -14.26
C GLU A 329 31.35 24.41 -13.27
#